data_AF-A0A517ZKB0-F1
#
_entry.id   AF-A0A517ZKB0-F1
#
_cell.length_a   1.000
_cell.length_b   1.000
_cell.length_c   1.000
_cell.angle_alpha   90.00
_cell.angle_beta   90.00
_cell.angle_gamma   90.00
#
_symmetry.space_group_name_H-M   'P 1'
#
loop_
_entity.id
_entity.type
_entity.pdbx_description
1 polymer ?
#
loop_
_entity_poly.entity_id
_entity_poly.type
_entity_poly.pdbx_seq_one_letter_code
_entity_poly.pdbx_strand_id
1 'polypeptide(L)'
;MELIIASAVLLAAAGYGIYRNYSRLRRNRRQRRWQHEQRRRQQVREAAARRRAAAEKLRRLNAIARNLQLALMQINNARDFQRAASWAAKAQGLPAGFHQRQFRRFRSRLRDHALNRIVAGENPEQVHDSLQSLVRNLGIAEFEADYLMAEVLDRQPQRRDANGAFENQLRQSHDEHRRRMEVLHNMEGLDEDIREQLLEAELGRFRSRLFGEV
;
A
#
# COMPACT_ATOMS: atom_id res chain seq x y z
N MET A 1 45.47 81.04 36.53
CA MET A 1 44.40 81.19 35.51
C MET A 1 44.55 80.17 34.39
N GLU A 2 45.72 80.07 33.75
CA GLU A 2 45.94 79.15 32.61
C GLU A 2 45.73 77.65 32.92
N LEU A 3 46.14 77.17 34.09
CA LEU A 3 45.94 75.77 34.50
C LEU A 3 44.46 75.36 34.65
N ILE A 4 43.59 76.31 34.99
CA ILE A 4 42.14 76.06 35.13
C ILE A 4 41.48 76.01 33.74
N ILE A 5 41.95 76.84 32.81
CA ILE A 5 41.46 76.83 31.43
C ILE A 5 41.93 75.54 30.72
N ALA A 6 43.19 75.14 30.89
CA ALA A 6 43.72 73.90 30.32
C ALA A 6 42.98 72.64 30.82
N SER A 7 42.65 72.57 32.11
CA SER A 7 41.90 71.42 32.67
C SER A 7 40.43 71.40 32.20
N ALA A 8 39.78 72.56 32.07
CA ALA A 8 38.43 72.66 31.51
C ALA A 8 38.38 72.20 30.04
N VAL A 9 39.37 72.55 29.23
CA VAL A 9 39.47 72.10 27.83
C VAL A 9 39.69 70.58 27.75
N LEU A 10 40.54 70.01 28.60
CA LEU A 10 40.77 68.56 28.66
C LEU A 10 39.51 67.79 29.09
N LEU A 11 38.77 68.30 30.09
CA LEU A 11 37.49 67.69 30.52
C LEU A 11 36.41 67.79 29.44
N ALA A 12 36.32 68.91 28.72
CA ALA A 12 35.39 69.08 27.60
C ALA A 12 35.73 68.14 26.43
N ALA A 13 37.02 67.98 26.10
CA ALA A 13 37.48 67.05 25.07
C ALA A 13 37.21 65.59 25.45
N ALA A 14 37.45 65.21 26.71
CA ALA A 14 37.13 63.88 27.24
C ALA A 14 35.62 63.61 27.21
N GLY A 15 34.80 64.56 27.67
CA GLY A 15 33.33 64.48 27.64
C GLY A 15 32.78 64.32 26.22
N TYR A 16 33.30 65.09 25.26
CA TYR A 16 32.92 64.96 23.85
C TYR A 16 33.34 63.60 23.26
N GLY A 17 34.53 63.11 23.58
CA GLY A 17 35.01 61.78 23.19
C GLY A 17 34.10 60.65 23.69
N ILE A 18 33.70 60.70 24.97
CA ILE A 18 32.78 59.74 25.60
C ILE A 18 31.40 59.81 24.92
N TYR A 19 30.84 61.00 24.73
CA TYR A 19 29.54 61.18 24.06
C TYR A 19 29.54 60.66 22.62
N ARG A 20 30.59 60.96 21.85
CA ARG A 20 30.75 60.51 20.46
C ARG A 20 30.89 58.98 20.37
N ASN A 21 31.61 58.35 21.29
CA ASN A 21 31.70 56.90 21.34
C ASN A 21 30.38 56.24 21.77
N TYR A 22 29.68 56.80 22.77
CA TYR A 22 28.39 56.29 23.22
C TYR A 22 27.33 56.34 22.11
N SER A 23 27.26 57.44 21.35
CA SER A 23 26.33 57.58 20.23
C SER A 23 26.64 56.61 19.08
N ARG A 24 27.92 56.38 18.75
CA ARG A 24 28.35 55.35 17.78
C ARG A 24 27.98 53.95 18.23
N LEU A 25 28.24 53.59 19.49
CA LEU A 25 27.87 52.29 20.07
C LEU A 25 26.35 52.05 20.00
N ARG A 26 25.54 53.07 20.30
CA ARG A 26 24.07 52.99 20.22
C ARG A 26 23.58 52.78 18.78
N ARG A 27 24.16 53.47 17.80
CA ARG A 27 23.86 53.28 16.36
C ARG A 27 24.25 51.87 15.91
N ASN A 28 25.44 51.39 16.26
CA ASN A 28 25.92 50.05 15.93
C ASN A 28 25.03 48.95 16.52
N ARG A 29 24.58 49.10 17.78
CA ARG A 29 23.64 48.16 18.43
C ARG A 29 22.30 48.12 17.70
N ARG A 30 21.75 49.27 17.30
CA ARG A 30 20.50 49.34 16.53
C ARG A 30 20.65 48.69 15.16
N GLN A 31 21.75 48.96 14.45
CA GLN A 31 22.03 48.39 13.14
C GLN A 31 22.21 46.87 13.21
N ARG A 32 22.94 46.36 14.21
CA ARG A 32 23.07 44.91 14.44
C ARG A 32 21.72 44.26 14.73
N ARG A 33 20.90 44.85 15.62
CA ARG A 33 19.54 44.35 15.90
C ARG A 33 18.69 44.31 14.63
N TRP A 34 18.73 45.36 13.82
CA TRP A 34 18.00 45.43 12.55
C TRP A 34 18.49 44.36 11.56
N GLN A 35 19.80 44.18 11.39
CA GLN A 35 20.36 43.12 10.54
C GLN A 35 19.98 41.72 11.03
N HIS A 36 20.05 41.47 12.34
CA HIS A 36 19.61 40.20 12.93
C HIS A 36 18.12 39.96 12.69
N GLU A 37 17.29 40.99 12.82
CA GLU A 37 15.85 40.90 12.57
C GLU A 37 15.55 40.62 11.10
N GLN A 38 16.24 41.28 10.16
CA GLN A 38 16.09 41.03 8.73
C GLN A 38 16.49 39.58 8.37
N ARG A 39 17.63 39.10 8.87
CA ARG A 39 18.06 37.71 8.67
C ARG A 39 17.04 36.73 9.25
N ARG A 40 16.51 37.00 10.44
CA ARG A 40 15.49 36.14 11.06
C ARG A 40 14.19 36.14 10.25
N ARG A 41 13.74 37.29 9.74
CA ARG A 41 12.58 37.39 8.85
C ARG A 41 12.80 36.64 7.53
N GLN A 42 14.00 36.73 6.94
CA GLN A 42 14.36 35.97 5.74
C GLN A 42 14.33 34.46 6.01
N GLN A 43 14.97 33.99 7.08
CA GLN A 43 14.94 32.58 7.47
C GLN A 43 13.53 32.05 7.70
N VAL A 44 12.66 32.83 8.34
CA VAL A 44 11.24 32.45 8.54
C VAL A 44 10.50 32.34 7.20
N ARG A 45 10.73 33.29 6.27
CA ARG A 45 10.11 33.26 4.93
C ARG A 45 10.58 32.05 4.12
N GLU A 46 11.88 31.77 4.13
CA GLU A 46 12.45 30.61 3.44
C GLU A 46 11.93 29.30 4.02
N ALA A 47 11.88 29.18 5.35
CA ALA A 47 11.31 28.01 6.02
C ALA A 47 9.83 27.82 5.67
N ALA A 48 9.04 28.90 5.64
CA ALA A 48 7.63 28.86 5.24
C ALA A 48 7.47 28.44 3.76
N ALA A 49 8.29 28.96 2.85
CA ALA A 49 8.29 28.59 1.44
C ALA A 49 8.63 27.11 1.24
N ARG A 50 9.67 26.61 1.92
CA ARG A 50 10.05 25.18 1.90
C ARG A 50 8.93 24.28 2.41
N ARG A 51 8.26 24.67 3.51
CA ARG A 51 7.11 23.93 4.06
C ARG A 51 5.94 23.89 3.08
N ARG A 52 5.62 25.00 2.41
CA ARG A 52 4.57 25.06 1.39
C ARG A 52 4.88 24.14 0.21
N ALA A 53 6.09 24.22 -0.34
CA ALA A 53 6.53 23.35 -1.43
C ALA A 53 6.47 21.86 -1.05
N ALA A 54 6.92 21.51 0.16
CA ALA A 54 6.82 20.15 0.67
C ALA A 54 5.37 19.68 0.83
N ALA A 55 4.49 20.53 1.37
CA ALA A 55 3.07 20.22 1.52
C ALA A 55 2.37 20.04 0.17
N GLU A 56 2.67 20.87 -0.82
CA GLU A 56 2.16 20.73 -2.19
C GLU A 56 2.62 19.42 -2.84
N LYS A 57 3.90 19.07 -2.69
CA LYS A 57 4.43 17.78 -3.17
C LYS A 57 3.67 16.61 -2.53
N LEU A 58 3.47 16.62 -1.22
CA LEU A 58 2.74 15.57 -0.50
C LEU A 58 1.27 15.49 -0.96
N ARG A 59 0.60 16.63 -1.16
CA ARG A 59 -0.77 16.66 -1.68
C ARG A 59 -0.87 16.03 -3.07
N ARG A 60 0.07 16.35 -3.97
CA ARG A 60 0.13 15.74 -5.32
C ARG A 60 0.33 14.22 -5.25
N LEU A 61 1.27 13.74 -4.44
CA LEU A 61 1.51 12.31 -4.25
C LEU A 61 0.29 11.59 -3.67
N ASN A 62 -0.38 12.19 -2.67
CA ASN A 62 -1.60 11.63 -2.09
C ASN A 62 -2.75 11.57 -3.10
N ALA A 63 -2.90 12.57 -3.97
CA ALA A 63 -3.91 12.55 -5.02
C ALA A 63 -3.66 11.42 -6.03
N ILE A 64 -2.39 11.23 -6.43
CA ILE A 64 -2.00 10.13 -7.32
C ILE A 64 -2.25 8.77 -6.66
N ALA A 65 -1.84 8.61 -5.39
CA ALA A 65 -2.06 7.38 -4.61
C ALA A 65 -3.56 7.04 -4.50
N ARG A 66 -4.40 8.04 -4.23
CA ARG A 66 -5.86 7.87 -4.16
C ARG A 66 -6.44 7.46 -5.51
N ASN A 67 -6.02 8.08 -6.60
CA ASN A 67 -6.52 7.76 -7.93
C ASN A 67 -6.12 6.34 -8.37
N LEU A 68 -4.91 5.90 -8.05
CA LEU A 68 -4.49 4.51 -8.27
C LEU A 68 -5.35 3.54 -7.45
N GLN A 69 -5.58 3.83 -6.16
CA GLN A 69 -6.45 3.00 -5.31
C GLN A 69 -7.88 2.92 -5.86
N LEU A 70 -8.45 4.04 -6.32
CA LEU A 70 -9.77 4.06 -6.93
C LEU A 70 -9.81 3.26 -8.23
N ALA A 71 -8.78 3.36 -9.08
CA ALA A 71 -8.69 2.57 -10.31
C ALA A 71 -8.63 1.06 -10.01
N LEU A 72 -7.85 0.64 -9.02
CA LEU A 72 -7.77 -0.75 -8.58
C LEU A 72 -9.07 -1.23 -7.90
N MET A 73 -9.75 -0.36 -7.15
CA MET A 73 -11.04 -0.68 -6.55
C MET A 73 -12.14 -0.89 -7.59
N GLN A 74 -12.13 -0.10 -8.67
CA GLN A 74 -13.12 -0.11 -9.75
C GLN A 74 -12.78 -1.08 -10.87
N ILE A 75 -11.78 -1.95 -10.69
CA ILE A 75 -11.25 -2.77 -11.78
C ILE A 75 -12.29 -3.70 -12.38
N ASN A 76 -13.21 -4.22 -11.56
CA ASN A 76 -14.31 -5.09 -12.02
C ASN A 76 -15.28 -4.38 -12.98
N ASN A 77 -15.34 -3.04 -12.94
CA ASN A 77 -16.19 -2.23 -13.82
C ASN A 77 -15.41 -1.70 -15.05
N ALA A 78 -14.12 -2.00 -15.15
CA ALA A 78 -13.29 -1.61 -16.29
C ALA A 78 -13.34 -2.67 -17.39
N ARG A 79 -13.05 -2.26 -18.63
CA ARG A 79 -12.92 -3.18 -19.76
C ARG A 79 -11.60 -3.97 -19.70
N ASP A 80 -10.56 -3.37 -19.15
CA ASP A 80 -9.22 -3.93 -19.09
C ASP A 80 -8.44 -3.34 -17.90
N PHE A 81 -7.19 -3.79 -17.74
CA PHE A 81 -6.26 -3.28 -16.74
C PHE A 81 -5.59 -1.96 -17.14
N GLN A 82 -5.82 -1.41 -18.34
CA GLN A 82 -5.08 -0.26 -18.87
C GLN A 82 -5.32 1.01 -18.06
N ARG A 83 -6.57 1.22 -17.60
CA ARG A 83 -6.88 2.38 -16.73
C ARG A 83 -6.07 2.33 -15.44
N ALA A 84 -5.96 1.15 -14.81
CA ALA A 84 -5.15 0.98 -13.62
C ALA A 84 -3.65 1.13 -13.94
N ALA A 85 -3.19 0.59 -15.07
CA ALA A 85 -1.81 0.70 -15.53
C ALA A 85 -1.39 2.17 -15.76
N SER A 86 -2.25 2.99 -16.36
CA SER A 86 -2.02 4.42 -16.55
C SER A 86 -1.85 5.17 -15.22
N TRP A 87 -2.64 4.83 -14.21
CA TRP A 87 -2.48 5.41 -12.87
C TRP A 87 -1.25 4.87 -12.14
N ALA A 88 -0.88 3.60 -12.34
CA ALA A 88 0.35 3.02 -11.82
C ALA A 88 1.59 3.72 -12.40
N ALA A 89 1.60 4.00 -13.71
CA ALA A 89 2.66 4.76 -14.36
C ALA A 89 2.83 6.16 -13.77
N LYS A 90 1.72 6.87 -13.50
CA LYS A 90 1.75 8.18 -12.81
C LYS A 90 2.22 8.07 -11.36
N ALA A 91 2.09 6.90 -10.75
CA ALA A 91 2.43 6.62 -9.37
C ALA A 91 3.88 6.13 -9.16
N GLN A 92 4.72 6.11 -10.20
CA GLN A 92 6.15 5.73 -10.08
C GLN A 92 6.92 6.55 -9.03
N GLY A 93 6.49 7.79 -8.74
CA GLY A 93 7.07 8.62 -7.68
C GLY A 93 6.69 8.22 -6.25
N LEU A 94 5.83 7.21 -6.05
CA LEU A 94 5.48 6.67 -4.74
C LEU A 94 6.50 5.60 -4.29
N PRO A 95 6.68 5.38 -2.97
CA PRO A 95 7.60 4.36 -2.48
C PRO A 95 7.24 2.94 -2.96
N ALA A 96 8.24 2.11 -3.26
CA ALA A 96 8.04 0.71 -3.69
C ALA A 96 7.13 -0.10 -2.73
N GLY A 97 7.30 0.11 -1.41
CA GLY A 97 6.45 -0.54 -0.41
C GLY A 97 4.97 -0.14 -0.49
N PHE A 98 4.63 1.03 -1.04
CA PHE A 98 3.24 1.39 -1.31
C PHE A 98 2.65 0.51 -2.40
N HIS A 99 3.37 0.35 -3.52
CA HIS A 99 2.95 -0.47 -4.66
C HIS A 99 2.78 -1.94 -4.28
N GLN A 100 3.76 -2.51 -3.56
CA GLN A 100 3.68 -3.88 -3.04
C GLN A 100 2.44 -4.10 -2.15
N ARG A 101 2.13 -3.14 -1.27
CA ARG A 101 0.92 -3.21 -0.44
C ARG A 101 -0.35 -3.14 -1.28
N GLN A 102 -0.40 -2.29 -2.30
CA GLN A 102 -1.57 -2.23 -3.19
C GLN A 102 -1.73 -3.53 -3.98
N PHE A 103 -0.66 -4.03 -4.59
CA PHE A 103 -0.67 -5.29 -5.32
C PHE A 103 -1.17 -6.44 -4.44
N ARG A 104 -0.58 -6.64 -3.26
CA ARG A 104 -1.02 -7.68 -2.32
C ARG A 104 -2.48 -7.52 -1.89
N ARG A 105 -2.92 -6.29 -1.61
CA ARG A 105 -4.30 -6.00 -1.19
C ARG A 105 -5.32 -6.31 -2.30
N PHE A 106 -4.98 -6.00 -3.54
CA PHE A 106 -5.89 -6.12 -4.68
C PHE A 106 -5.68 -7.38 -5.50
N ARG A 107 -4.70 -8.24 -5.19
CA ARG A 107 -4.35 -9.47 -5.92
C ARG A 107 -5.57 -10.33 -6.24
N SER A 108 -6.41 -10.61 -5.25
CA SER A 108 -7.63 -11.40 -5.46
C SER A 108 -8.56 -10.76 -6.48
N ARG A 109 -8.78 -9.45 -6.41
CA ARG A 109 -9.60 -8.73 -7.40
C ARG A 109 -8.98 -8.71 -8.78
N LEU A 110 -7.66 -8.59 -8.91
CA LEU A 110 -6.98 -8.65 -10.21
C LEU A 110 -7.23 -10.01 -10.86
N ARG A 111 -7.05 -11.09 -10.09
CA ARG A 111 -7.33 -12.47 -10.51
C ARG A 111 -8.79 -12.65 -10.91
N ASP A 112 -9.73 -12.26 -10.04
CA ASP A 112 -11.16 -12.45 -10.25
C ASP A 112 -11.65 -11.64 -11.46
N HIS A 113 -11.09 -10.43 -11.67
CA HIS A 113 -11.36 -9.65 -12.88
C HIS A 113 -10.86 -10.36 -14.13
N ALA A 114 -9.60 -10.80 -14.16
CA ALA A 114 -9.04 -11.56 -15.29
C ALA A 114 -9.89 -12.80 -15.61
N LEU A 115 -10.28 -13.57 -14.60
CA LEU A 115 -11.18 -14.71 -14.76
C LEU A 115 -12.50 -14.30 -15.40
N ASN A 116 -13.16 -13.24 -14.90
CA ASN A 116 -14.42 -12.77 -15.45
C ASN A 116 -14.30 -12.32 -16.91
N ARG A 117 -13.19 -11.71 -17.32
CA ARG A 117 -12.96 -11.30 -18.71
C ARG A 117 -12.79 -12.51 -19.63
N ILE A 118 -11.99 -13.47 -19.21
CA ILE A 118 -11.76 -14.70 -19.97
C ILE A 118 -13.06 -15.50 -20.08
N VAL A 119 -13.85 -15.63 -19.00
CA VAL A 119 -15.17 -16.29 -19.03
C VAL A 119 -16.16 -15.55 -19.93
N ALA A 120 -16.08 -14.22 -20.00
CA ALA A 120 -16.86 -13.41 -20.93
C ALA A 120 -16.43 -13.56 -22.41
N GLY A 121 -15.40 -14.36 -22.70
CA GLY A 121 -14.94 -14.66 -24.06
C GLY A 121 -13.82 -13.75 -24.58
N GLU A 122 -13.16 -12.98 -23.72
CA GLU A 122 -12.00 -12.20 -24.14
C GLU A 122 -10.76 -13.05 -24.38
N ASN A 123 -9.92 -12.59 -25.32
CA ASN A 123 -8.66 -13.23 -25.62
C ASN A 123 -7.75 -13.23 -24.37
N PRO A 124 -7.33 -14.40 -23.86
CA PRO A 124 -6.46 -14.50 -22.69
C PRO A 124 -5.15 -13.73 -22.85
N GLU A 125 -4.58 -13.67 -24.05
CA GLU A 125 -3.34 -12.93 -24.33
C GLU A 125 -3.52 -11.43 -24.12
N GLN A 126 -4.64 -10.86 -24.59
CA GLN A 126 -4.94 -9.44 -24.41
C GLN A 126 -5.17 -9.08 -22.93
N VAL A 127 -5.81 -9.99 -22.19
CA VAL A 127 -5.99 -9.84 -20.73
C VAL A 127 -4.64 -9.89 -20.02
N HIS A 128 -3.78 -10.84 -20.39
CA HIS A 128 -2.43 -10.98 -19.85
C HIS A 128 -1.55 -9.77 -20.15
N ASP A 129 -1.51 -9.27 -21.40
CA ASP A 129 -0.75 -8.08 -21.80
C ASP A 129 -1.14 -6.84 -20.98
N SER A 130 -2.44 -6.63 -20.80
CA SER A 130 -2.94 -5.49 -20.02
C SER A 130 -2.63 -5.66 -18.52
N LEU A 131 -2.67 -6.88 -17.99
CA LEU A 131 -2.25 -7.19 -16.62
C LEU A 131 -0.74 -6.99 -16.43
N GLN A 132 0.08 -7.46 -17.37
CA GLN A 132 1.54 -7.30 -17.34
C GLN A 132 1.92 -5.81 -17.38
N SER A 133 1.23 -5.02 -18.21
CA SER A 133 1.39 -3.55 -18.22
C SER A 133 1.09 -2.94 -16.84
N LEU A 134 0.04 -3.39 -16.15
CA LEU A 134 -0.25 -2.94 -14.79
C LEU A 134 0.86 -3.34 -13.79
N VAL A 135 1.26 -4.62 -13.78
CA VAL A 135 2.29 -5.16 -12.86
C VAL A 135 3.64 -4.45 -13.06
N ARG A 136 4.06 -4.28 -14.32
CA ARG A 136 5.27 -3.54 -14.68
C ARG A 136 5.21 -2.09 -14.19
N ASN A 137 4.10 -1.40 -14.42
CA ASN A 137 3.95 0.00 -14.01
C ASN A 137 3.83 0.18 -12.49
N LEU A 138 3.41 -0.85 -11.75
CA LEU A 138 3.47 -0.87 -10.28
C LEU A 138 4.91 -1.09 -9.75
N GLY A 139 5.86 -1.44 -10.62
CA GLY A 139 7.21 -1.83 -10.20
C GLY A 139 7.23 -3.16 -9.45
N ILE A 140 6.27 -4.04 -9.75
CA ILE A 140 6.22 -5.42 -9.28
C ILE A 140 6.91 -6.31 -10.31
N ALA A 141 7.48 -7.43 -9.86
CA ALA A 141 8.15 -8.35 -10.76
C ALA A 141 7.17 -8.90 -11.82
N GLU A 142 7.58 -8.94 -13.08
CA GLU A 142 6.67 -9.28 -14.20
C GLU A 142 6.09 -10.69 -14.08
N PHE A 143 6.83 -11.62 -13.50
CA PHE A 143 6.36 -12.99 -13.25
C PHE A 143 5.05 -13.04 -12.45
N GLU A 144 4.73 -12.01 -11.66
CA GLU A 144 3.49 -11.96 -10.88
C GLU A 144 2.25 -11.89 -11.77
N ALA A 145 2.36 -11.31 -12.97
CA ALA A 145 1.29 -11.36 -13.96
C ALA A 145 1.11 -12.79 -14.48
N ASP A 146 2.21 -13.50 -14.73
CA ASP A 146 2.20 -14.88 -15.21
C ASP A 146 1.60 -15.83 -14.16
N TYR A 147 1.98 -15.70 -12.90
CA TYR A 147 1.39 -16.49 -11.81
C TYR A 147 -0.11 -16.22 -11.66
N LEU A 148 -0.53 -14.96 -11.76
CA LEU A 148 -1.96 -14.62 -11.72
C LEU A 148 -2.71 -15.25 -12.89
N MET A 149 -2.16 -15.21 -14.10
CA MET A 149 -2.79 -15.85 -15.25
C MET A 149 -2.81 -17.37 -15.12
N ALA A 150 -1.74 -18.00 -14.63
CA ALA A 150 -1.72 -19.44 -14.35
C ALA A 150 -2.80 -19.82 -13.33
N GLU A 151 -2.95 -19.05 -12.24
CA GLU A 151 -4.03 -19.24 -11.26
C GLU A 151 -5.43 -19.08 -11.89
N VAL A 152 -5.60 -18.15 -12.83
CA VAL A 152 -6.87 -17.92 -13.53
C VAL A 152 -7.19 -19.05 -14.50
N LEU A 153 -6.21 -19.54 -15.24
CA LEU A 153 -6.39 -20.64 -16.19
C LEU A 153 -6.63 -21.98 -15.48
N ASP A 154 -6.01 -22.20 -14.32
CA ASP A 154 -6.28 -23.36 -13.46
C ASP A 154 -7.69 -23.32 -12.86
N ARG A 155 -8.16 -22.12 -12.49
CA ARG A 155 -9.50 -21.88 -11.92
C ARG A 155 -10.58 -21.63 -12.96
N GLN A 156 -10.23 -21.53 -14.24
CA GLN A 156 -11.24 -21.47 -15.27
C GLN A 156 -12.16 -22.67 -15.02
N PRO A 157 -13.47 -22.45 -14.90
CA PRO A 157 -14.36 -23.57 -15.03
C PRO A 157 -14.10 -24.10 -16.43
N GLN A 158 -13.26 -25.14 -16.57
CA GLN A 158 -13.45 -26.18 -17.57
C GLN A 158 -14.95 -26.30 -17.63
N ARG A 159 -15.60 -26.03 -18.78
CA ARG A 159 -17.06 -26.11 -18.95
C ARG A 159 -17.56 -27.33 -18.18
N ARG A 160 -17.93 -27.11 -16.92
CA ARG A 160 -18.28 -28.14 -15.97
C ARG A 160 -19.76 -28.06 -16.11
N ASP A 161 -20.29 -28.93 -16.96
CA ASP A 161 -21.70 -29.23 -16.98
C ASP A 161 -22.15 -29.25 -15.52
N ALA A 162 -23.09 -28.37 -15.16
CA ALA A 162 -23.55 -28.23 -13.78
C ALA A 162 -24.04 -29.58 -13.20
N ASN A 163 -24.31 -30.55 -14.06
CA ASN A 163 -24.65 -31.93 -13.74
C ASN A 163 -23.45 -32.75 -13.18
N GLY A 164 -22.20 -32.44 -13.55
CA GLY A 164 -21.02 -33.18 -13.10
C GLY A 164 -20.43 -32.69 -11.77
N ALA A 165 -20.75 -31.48 -11.31
CA ALA A 165 -20.20 -30.94 -10.06
C ALA A 165 -20.77 -31.65 -8.83
N PHE A 166 -22.08 -31.91 -8.82
CA PHE A 166 -22.73 -32.70 -7.78
C PHE A 166 -22.27 -34.16 -7.81
N GLU A 167 -22.18 -34.77 -9.00
CA GLU A 167 -21.67 -36.14 -9.14
C GLU A 167 -20.22 -36.28 -8.69
N ASN A 168 -19.35 -35.31 -8.99
CA ASN A 168 -17.97 -35.31 -8.53
C ASN A 168 -17.88 -35.08 -7.02
N GLN A 169 -18.72 -34.22 -6.44
CA GLN A 169 -18.80 -34.02 -5.00
C GLN A 169 -19.33 -35.28 -4.28
N LEU A 170 -20.31 -35.97 -4.87
CA LEU A 170 -20.85 -37.23 -4.36
C LEU A 170 -19.80 -38.34 -4.42
N ARG A 171 -19.10 -38.49 -5.57
CA ARG A 171 -17.99 -39.44 -5.73
C ARG A 171 -16.85 -39.17 -4.75
N GLN A 172 -16.44 -37.92 -4.60
CA GLN A 172 -15.40 -37.54 -3.65
C GLN A 172 -15.79 -37.87 -2.21
N SER A 173 -17.04 -37.60 -1.82
CA SER A 173 -17.58 -37.96 -0.50
C SER A 173 -17.60 -39.47 -0.28
N HIS A 174 -18.01 -40.25 -1.29
CA HIS A 174 -18.02 -41.72 -1.23
C HIS A 174 -16.61 -42.31 -1.12
N ASP A 175 -15.66 -41.82 -1.92
CA ASP A 175 -14.27 -42.30 -1.91
C ASP A 175 -13.58 -41.96 -0.57
N GLU A 176 -13.86 -40.78 -0.02
CA GLU A 176 -13.35 -40.38 1.29
C GLU A 176 -13.93 -41.24 2.42
N HIS A 177 -15.24 -41.51 2.40
CA HIS A 177 -15.87 -42.40 3.37
C HIS A 177 -15.31 -43.83 3.28
N ARG A 178 -15.17 -44.38 2.07
CA ARG A 178 -14.58 -45.72 1.86
C ARG A 178 -13.17 -45.80 2.47
N ARG A 179 -12.30 -44.83 2.18
CA ARG A 179 -10.94 -44.79 2.75
C ARG A 179 -10.95 -44.74 4.27
N ARG A 180 -11.84 -43.96 4.88
CA ARG A 180 -11.93 -43.87 6.35
C ARG A 180 -12.41 -45.18 6.98
N MET A 181 -13.39 -45.83 6.36
CA MET A 181 -13.84 -47.16 6.79
C MET A 181 -12.73 -48.21 6.68
N GLU A 182 -11.98 -48.21 5.58
CA GLU A 182 -10.81 -49.09 5.40
C GLU A 182 -9.73 -48.83 6.47
N VAL A 183 -9.45 -47.57 6.81
CA VAL A 183 -8.51 -47.22 7.88
C VAL A 183 -9.00 -47.68 9.24
N LEU A 184 -10.29 -47.49 9.56
CA LEU A 184 -10.87 -47.91 10.84
C LEU A 184 -10.90 -49.43 10.99
N HIS A 185 -11.17 -50.17 9.90
CA HIS A 185 -11.12 -51.62 9.89
C HIS A 185 -9.69 -52.18 10.02
N ASN A 186 -8.72 -51.53 9.40
CA ASN A 186 -7.32 -51.98 9.39
C ASN A 186 -6.49 -51.41 10.57
N MET A 187 -7.12 -50.70 11.50
CA MET A 187 -6.43 -50.10 12.64
C MET A 187 -6.15 -51.16 13.71
N GLU A 188 -4.92 -51.67 13.72
CA GLU A 188 -4.44 -52.60 14.73
C GLU A 188 -4.23 -51.90 16.09
N GLY A 189 -4.61 -52.56 17.18
CA GLY A 189 -4.45 -52.06 18.55
C GLY A 189 -5.62 -51.23 19.10
N LEU A 190 -6.73 -51.11 18.36
CA LEU A 190 -7.99 -50.58 18.86
C LEU A 190 -8.84 -51.68 19.50
N ASP A 191 -9.41 -51.36 20.66
CA ASP A 191 -10.41 -52.19 21.33
C ASP A 191 -11.66 -52.33 20.44
N GLU A 192 -12.30 -53.51 20.43
CA GLU A 192 -13.37 -53.82 19.48
C GLU A 192 -14.57 -52.91 19.68
N ASP A 193 -14.93 -52.63 20.93
CA ASP A 193 -16.03 -51.72 21.30
C ASP A 193 -15.76 -50.28 20.83
N ILE A 194 -14.49 -49.85 20.87
CA ILE A 194 -14.09 -48.51 20.41
C ILE A 194 -14.10 -48.46 18.88
N ARG A 195 -13.70 -49.54 18.22
CA ARG A 195 -13.78 -49.66 16.76
C ARG A 195 -15.24 -49.58 16.30
N GLU A 196 -16.16 -50.32 16.93
CA GLU A 196 -17.58 -50.27 16.61
C GLU A 196 -18.16 -48.87 16.78
N GLN A 197 -17.87 -48.18 17.89
CA GLN A 197 -18.32 -46.80 18.10
C GLN A 197 -17.80 -45.82 17.03
N LEU A 198 -16.54 -45.98 16.60
CA LEU A 198 -15.95 -45.12 15.55
C LEU A 198 -16.56 -45.38 14.17
N LEU A 199 -16.87 -46.65 13.86
CA LEU A 199 -17.57 -47.02 12.63
C LEU A 199 -18.99 -46.44 12.60
N GLU A 200 -19.75 -46.57 13.68
CA GLU A 200 -21.09 -45.97 13.81
C GLU A 200 -21.05 -44.45 13.70
N ALA A 201 -20.07 -43.80 14.34
CA ALA A 201 -19.92 -42.35 14.26
C ALA A 201 -19.60 -41.85 12.84
N GLU A 202 -18.76 -42.57 12.08
CA GLU A 202 -18.47 -42.19 10.69
C GLU A 202 -19.65 -42.46 9.75
N LEU A 203 -20.42 -43.53 9.98
CA LEU A 203 -21.68 -43.79 9.26
C LEU A 203 -22.69 -42.67 9.50
N GLY A 204 -22.84 -42.21 10.76
CA GLY A 204 -23.68 -41.07 11.11
C GLY A 204 -23.24 -39.79 10.39
N ARG A 205 -21.93 -39.46 10.44
CA ARG A 205 -21.38 -38.26 9.76
C ARG A 205 -21.49 -38.30 8.25
N PHE A 206 -21.41 -39.48 7.64
CA PHE A 206 -21.59 -39.65 6.20
C PHE A 206 -23.05 -39.45 5.79
N ARG A 207 -23.98 -40.03 6.57
CA ARG A 207 -25.43 -39.86 6.36
C ARG A 207 -25.86 -38.40 6.49
N SER A 208 -25.40 -37.68 7.52
CA SER A 208 -25.69 -36.24 7.66
C SER A 208 -25.12 -35.40 6.52
N ARG A 209 -23.96 -35.77 5.98
CA ARG A 209 -23.35 -35.09 4.80
C ARG A 209 -24.11 -35.34 3.50
N LEU A 210 -24.72 -36.52 3.33
CA LEU A 210 -25.47 -36.87 2.12
C LEU A 210 -26.89 -36.31 2.09
N PHE A 211 -27.56 -36.30 3.24
CA PHE A 211 -29.00 -35.99 3.30
C PHE A 211 -29.30 -34.62 3.90
N GLY A 212 -28.29 -33.88 4.38
CA GLY A 212 -28.44 -32.50 4.86
C GLY A 212 -29.61 -32.37 5.83
N GLU A 213 -29.53 -33.03 6.99
CA GLU A 213 -30.52 -32.81 8.03
C GLU A 213 -30.40 -31.36 8.54
N VAL A 214 -31.55 -30.69 8.57
CA VAL A 214 -31.82 -29.34 9.11
C VAL A 214 -31.41 -29.24 10.58
#